data_AF-A0A1H6IX24-F1
#
_entry.id   AF-A0A1H6IX24-F1
#
_cell.length_a   1.000
_cell.length_b   1.000
_cell.length_c   1.000
_cell.angle_alpha   90.00
_cell.angle_beta   90.00
_cell.angle_gamma   90.00
#
_symmetry.space_group_name_H-M   'P 1'
#
loop_
_entity.id
_entity.type
_entity.pdbx_description
1 polymer ?
#
loop_
_entity_poly.entity_id
_entity_poly.type
_entity_poly.pdbx_seq_one_letter_code
_entity_poly.pdbx_strand_id
1 'polypeptide(L)'
;MATAERGLGSWLSATLDLLLSVLGFILVWYPMVSLGNAVLGFPVSTSTSNLLVGVLALGGSYPIVAGDWSLGQLGEYIFVLIASAIGWGLIGMIAILASGVSFSGSNPAPQAAVWVAAYLTAYIVVCKSQRSVFR
;
A
#
# COMPACT_ATOMS: atom_id res chain seq x y z
N MET A 1 33.48 0.55 -25.02
CA MET A 1 32.84 1.51 -24.09
C MET A 1 31.31 1.42 -24.10
N ALA A 2 30.63 1.32 -25.25
CA ALA A 2 29.16 1.23 -25.32
C ALA A 2 28.49 0.02 -24.62
N THR A 3 29.21 -1.07 -24.36
CA THR A 3 28.68 -2.25 -23.63
C THR A 3 28.66 -2.06 -22.12
N ALA A 4 29.65 -1.35 -21.56
CA ALA A 4 29.73 -1.06 -20.13
C ALA A 4 28.67 -0.03 -19.71
N GLU A 5 28.41 0.99 -20.54
CA GLU A 5 27.35 1.98 -20.29
C GLU A 5 25.95 1.37 -20.37
N ARG A 6 25.71 0.42 -21.28
CA ARG A 6 24.46 -0.34 -21.33
C ARG A 6 24.28 -1.26 -20.12
N GLY A 7 25.35 -1.90 -19.64
CA GLY A 7 25.31 -2.73 -18.43
C GLY A 7 25.11 -1.92 -17.14
N LEU A 8 25.74 -0.74 -17.05
CA LEU A 8 25.51 0.20 -15.94
C LEU A 8 24.07 0.72 -15.95
N GLY A 9 23.54 1.05 -17.14
CA GLY A 9 22.14 1.46 -17.30
C GLY A 9 21.15 0.36 -16.90
N SER A 10 21.40 -0.90 -17.27
CA SER A 10 20.50 -2.01 -16.91
C SER A 10 20.55 -2.35 -15.43
N TRP A 11 21.73 -2.35 -14.82
CA TRP A 11 21.87 -2.61 -13.38
C TRP A 11 21.26 -1.49 -12.53
N LEU A 12 21.48 -0.23 -12.93
CA LEU A 12 20.88 0.92 -12.25
C LEU A 12 19.35 0.90 -12.36
N SER A 13 18.81 0.59 -13.54
CA SER A 13 17.36 0.48 -13.74
C SER A 13 16.76 -0.63 -12.87
N ALA A 14 17.35 -1.83 -12.88
CA ALA A 14 16.87 -2.94 -12.06
C ALA A 14 16.91 -2.64 -10.55
N THR A 15 17.94 -1.91 -10.10
CA THR A 15 18.06 -1.49 -8.70
C THR A 15 17.00 -0.45 -8.35
N LEU A 16 16.72 0.50 -9.24
CA LEU A 16 15.65 1.48 -9.07
C LEU A 16 14.28 0.80 -9.04
N ASP A 17 14.04 -0.16 -9.93
CA ASP A 17 12.77 -0.90 -9.99
C ASP A 17 12.53 -1.69 -8.70
N LEU A 18 13.57 -2.35 -8.18
CA LEU A 18 13.50 -3.00 -6.88
C LEU A 18 13.22 -2.00 -5.75
N LEU A 19 13.94 -0.88 -5.70
CA LEU A 19 13.77 0.13 -4.66
C LEU A 19 12.36 0.73 -4.65
N LEU A 20 11.87 1.12 -5.83
CA LEU A 20 10.53 1.66 -6.03
C LEU A 20 9.47 0.61 -5.69
N SER A 21 9.70 -0.66 -6.07
CA SER A 21 8.82 -1.76 -5.69
C SER A 21 8.72 -1.93 -4.17
N VAL A 22 9.86 -2.01 -3.48
CA VAL A 22 9.91 -2.15 -2.03
C VAL A 22 9.21 -0.96 -1.35
N LEU A 23 9.48 0.27 -1.77
CA LEU A 23 8.79 1.46 -1.24
C LEU A 23 7.28 1.40 -1.48
N GLY A 24 6.86 0.98 -2.67
CA GLY A 24 5.45 0.81 -2.99
C GLY A 24 4.77 -0.21 -2.09
N PHE A 25 5.39 -1.37 -1.88
CA PHE A 25 4.85 -2.38 -0.99
C PHE A 25 4.91 -1.98 0.49
N ILE A 26 5.87 -1.17 0.93
CA ILE A 26 5.85 -0.58 2.28
C ILE A 26 4.58 0.25 2.46
N LEU A 27 4.23 1.11 1.48
CA LEU A 27 2.99 1.90 1.54
C LEU A 27 1.74 1.03 1.56
N VAL A 28 1.75 -0.09 0.86
CA VAL A 28 0.63 -1.04 0.84
C VAL A 28 0.53 -1.82 2.15
N TRP A 29 1.63 -2.29 2.74
CA TRP A 29 1.58 -3.17 3.91
C TRP A 29 1.55 -2.43 5.25
N TYR A 30 2.15 -1.25 5.33
CA TYR A 30 2.27 -0.50 6.59
C TYR A 30 0.93 -0.22 7.27
N PRO A 31 -0.12 0.30 6.58
CA PRO A 31 -1.41 0.56 7.22
C PRO A 31 -2.04 -0.73 7.75
N MET A 32 -1.94 -1.81 6.98
CA MET A 32 -2.53 -3.09 7.31
C MET A 32 -1.87 -3.75 8.52
N VAL A 33 -0.53 -3.75 8.59
CA VAL A 33 0.21 -4.31 9.72
C VAL A 33 0.06 -3.45 10.98
N SER A 34 0.16 -2.12 10.85
CA SER A 34 0.06 -1.20 11.98
C SER A 34 -1.34 -1.22 12.60
N LEU A 35 -2.39 -1.10 11.78
CA LEU A 35 -3.77 -1.12 12.26
C LEU A 35 -4.21 -2.52 12.68
N GLY A 36 -3.75 -3.56 11.99
CA GLY A 36 -3.99 -4.95 12.39
C GLY A 36 -3.47 -5.22 13.80
N ASN A 37 -2.25 -4.77 14.10
CA ASN A 37 -1.67 -4.87 15.44
C ASN A 37 -2.52 -4.14 16.50
N ALA A 38 -2.92 -2.90 16.19
CA ALA A 38 -3.72 -2.07 17.10
C ALA A 38 -5.14 -2.60 17.34
N VAL A 39 -5.81 -3.09 16.29
CA VAL A 39 -7.21 -3.59 16.37
C VAL A 39 -7.27 -4.97 17.03
N LEU A 40 -6.33 -5.85 16.70
CA LEU A 40 -6.28 -7.21 17.27
C LEU A 40 -5.70 -7.24 18.68
N GLY A 41 -5.22 -6.10 19.19
CA GLY A 41 -4.65 -5.97 20.53
C GLY A 41 -3.35 -6.76 20.68
N PHE A 42 -2.64 -7.01 19.58
CA PHE A 42 -1.38 -7.73 19.64
C PHE A 42 -0.30 -6.83 20.30
N PRO A 43 0.48 -7.35 21.27
CA PRO A 43 1.49 -6.57 21.97
C PRO A 43 2.80 -6.52 21.18
N VAL A 44 2.73 -6.40 19.85
CA VAL A 44 3.93 -6.38 19.02
C VAL A 44 4.51 -4.98 19.03
N SER A 45 5.81 -4.88 19.35
CA SER A 45 6.52 -3.60 19.37
C SER A 45 6.54 -2.95 17.99
N THR A 46 6.66 -1.62 17.93
CA THR A 46 6.79 -0.87 16.67
C THR A 46 7.97 -1.36 15.83
N SER A 47 9.07 -1.76 16.46
CA SER A 47 10.23 -2.31 15.75
C SER A 47 9.89 -3.63 15.06
N THR A 48 9.14 -4.50 15.73
CA THR A 48 8.72 -5.78 15.17
C THR A 48 7.68 -5.61 14.07
N SER A 49 6.73 -4.69 14.20
CA SER A 49 5.77 -4.40 13.12
C SER A 49 6.47 -3.80 11.89
N ASN A 50 7.43 -2.89 12.09
CA ASN A 50 8.23 -2.34 10.99
C ASN A 50 9.08 -3.42 10.30
N LEU A 51 9.64 -4.37 11.06
CA LEU A 51 10.35 -5.52 10.50
C LEU A 51 9.42 -6.39 9.66
N LEU A 52 8.21 -6.69 10.14
CA LEU A 52 7.22 -7.45 9.37
C LEU A 52 6.85 -6.74 8.08
N VAL A 53 6.62 -5.43 8.12
CA VAL A 53 6.37 -4.61 6.91
C VAL A 53 7.55 -4.71 5.94
N GLY A 54 8.79 -4.60 6.44
CA GLY A 54 9.99 -4.74 5.62
C GLY A 54 10.09 -6.11 4.95
N VAL A 55 9.85 -7.19 5.69
CA VAL A 55 9.87 -8.57 5.15
C VAL A 55 8.77 -8.76 4.11
N LEU A 56 7.55 -8.28 4.38
CA LEU A 56 6.43 -8.36 3.45
C LEU A 56 6.67 -7.52 2.19
N ALA A 57 7.31 -6.36 2.32
CA ALA A 57 7.65 -5.51 1.18
C ALA A 57 8.75 -6.13 0.31
N LEU A 58 9.77 -6.72 0.94
CA LEU A 58 10.81 -7.46 0.22
C LEU A 58 10.23 -8.68 -0.50
N GLY A 59 9.43 -9.49 0.19
CA GLY A 59 8.75 -10.63 -0.44
C GLY A 59 7.78 -10.21 -1.54
N GLY A 60 7.03 -9.12 -1.32
CA GLY A 60 6.10 -8.55 -2.29
C GLY A 60 6.80 -7.96 -3.51
N SER A 61 8.06 -7.55 -3.41
CA SER A 61 8.82 -7.04 -4.56
C SER A 61 9.24 -8.13 -5.55
N TYR A 62 9.23 -9.41 -5.14
CA TYR A 62 9.68 -10.52 -5.98
C TYR A 62 8.96 -10.62 -7.34
N PRO A 63 7.62 -10.54 -7.45
CA PRO A 63 6.92 -10.55 -8.73
C PRO A 63 7.28 -9.38 -9.66
N ILE A 64 7.70 -8.23 -9.11
CA ILE A 64 8.15 -7.09 -9.91
C ILE A 64 9.53 -7.39 -10.51
N VAL A 65 10.42 -7.96 -9.71
CA VAL A 65 11.78 -8.37 -10.17
C VAL A 65 11.71 -9.56 -11.13
N ALA A 66 10.80 -10.50 -10.89
CA ALA A 66 10.56 -11.66 -11.76
C ALA A 66 9.88 -11.27 -13.10
N GLY A 67 9.35 -10.05 -13.21
CA GLY A 67 8.69 -9.55 -14.41
C GLY A 67 7.24 -9.99 -14.57
N ASP A 68 6.66 -10.66 -13.56
CA ASP A 68 5.26 -11.09 -13.55
C ASP A 68 4.31 -9.89 -13.38
N TRP A 69 4.79 -8.83 -12.72
CA TRP A 69 3.99 -7.64 -12.45
C TRP A 69 4.76 -6.36 -12.80
N SER A 70 4.09 -5.38 -13.40
CA SER A 70 4.74 -4.13 -13.79
C SER A 70 4.74 -3.12 -12.66
N LEU A 71 5.81 -2.31 -12.61
CA LEU A 71 5.94 -1.25 -11.62
C LEU A 71 4.89 -0.14 -11.80
N GLY A 72 4.46 0.10 -13.04
CA GLY A 72 3.33 0.99 -13.35
C GLY A 72 2.02 0.50 -12.74
N GLN A 73 1.75 -0.80 -12.77
CA GLN A 73 0.55 -1.38 -12.17
C GLN A 73 0.55 -1.31 -10.64
N LEU A 74 1.73 -1.45 -10.01
CA LEU A 74 1.89 -1.20 -8.57
C LEU A 74 1.62 0.27 -8.23
N GLY A 75 2.17 1.21 -9.02
CA GLY A 75 1.93 2.64 -8.84
C GLY A 75 0.46 3.01 -8.98
N GLU A 76 -0.24 2.41 -9.95
CA GLU A 76 -1.67 2.60 -10.15
C GLU A 76 -2.51 2.05 -8.99
N TYR A 77 -2.15 0.86 -8.49
CA TYR A 77 -2.76 0.30 -7.29
C TYR A 77 -2.62 1.23 -6.10
N ILE A 78 -1.42 1.75 -5.85
CA ILE A 78 -1.15 2.69 -4.75
C ILE A 78 -1.94 3.97 -4.93
N PHE A 79 -1.98 4.53 -6.14
CA PHE A 79 -2.75 5.73 -6.43
C PHE A 79 -4.23 5.55 -6.09
N VAL A 80 -4.85 4.48 -6.57
CA VAL A 80 -6.26 4.18 -6.30
C VAL A 80 -6.48 3.89 -4.82
N LEU A 81 -5.55 3.19 -4.15
CA LEU A 81 -5.62 2.90 -2.73
C LEU A 81 -5.65 4.20 -1.90
N ILE A 82 -4.72 5.12 -2.15
CA ILE A 82 -4.65 6.40 -1.43
C ILE A 82 -5.86 7.28 -1.74
N ALA A 83 -6.24 7.40 -3.01
CA ALA A 83 -7.44 8.15 -3.40
C ALA A 83 -8.70 7.59 -2.73
N SER A 84 -8.82 6.26 -2.66
CA SER A 84 -9.94 5.59 -1.99
C SER A 84 -9.89 5.79 -0.48
N ALA A 85 -8.72 5.74 0.14
CA ALA A 85 -8.57 5.99 1.58
C ALA A 85 -9.00 7.43 1.94
N ILE A 86 -8.64 8.42 1.11
CA ILE A 86 -9.10 9.80 1.28
C ILE A 86 -10.62 9.89 1.10
N GLY A 87 -11.16 9.28 0.03
CA GLY A 87 -12.59 9.29 -0.25
C GLY A 87 -13.43 8.65 0.87
N TRP A 88 -13.07 7.45 1.30
CA TRP A 88 -13.72 6.76 2.42
C TRP A 88 -13.49 7.47 3.75
N GLY A 89 -12.34 8.11 3.94
CA GLY A 89 -12.07 8.94 5.11
C GLY A 89 -13.02 10.13 5.21
N LEU A 90 -13.26 10.83 4.10
CA LEU A 90 -14.23 11.94 4.02
C LEU A 90 -15.67 11.45 4.26
N ILE A 91 -16.07 10.36 3.61
CA ILE A 91 -17.40 9.76 3.79
C ILE A 91 -17.60 9.34 5.26
N GLY A 92 -16.60 8.68 5.84
CA GLY A 92 -16.62 8.26 7.25
C GLY A 92 -16.73 9.45 8.19
N MET A 93 -15.97 10.53 7.95
CA MET A 93 -16.04 11.76 8.74
C MET A 93 -17.44 12.39 8.70
N ILE A 94 -18.03 12.50 7.50
CA ILE A 94 -19.39 13.05 7.33
C ILE A 94 -20.43 12.18 8.06
N ALA A 95 -20.33 10.85 7.95
CA ALA A 95 -21.24 9.93 8.62
C ALA A 95 -21.16 10.02 10.15
N ILE A 96 -19.95 10.14 10.71
CA ILE A 96 -19.74 10.31 12.16
C ILE A 96 -20.35 11.65 12.61
N LEU A 97 -20.09 12.72 11.87
CA LEU A 97 -20.63 14.05 12.18
C LEU A 97 -22.17 14.07 12.12
N ALA A 98 -22.76 13.45 11.11
CA ALA A 98 -24.21 13.40 10.91
C ALA A 98 -24.93 12.52 11.96
N SER A 99 -24.28 11.46 12.44
CA SER A 99 -24.85 10.56 13.45
C SER A 99 -24.69 11.06 14.89
N GLY A 100 -23.89 12.11 15.11
CA GLY A 100 -23.61 12.64 16.45
C GLY A 100 -22.79 11.70 17.33
N VAL A 101 -22.23 10.63 16.75
CA VAL A 101 -21.42 9.64 17.47
C VAL A 101 -20.03 10.20 17.71
N SER A 102 -19.51 10.00 18.91
CA SER A 102 -18.14 10.39 19.26
C SER A 102 -17.29 9.15 19.50
N PHE A 103 -16.13 9.10 18.86
CA PHE A 103 -15.12 8.07 19.09
C PHE A 103 -13.95 8.67 19.86
N SER A 104 -13.36 7.88 20.76
CA SER A 104 -12.06 8.24 21.34
C SER A 104 -11.03 8.31 20.21
N GLY A 105 -10.18 9.34 20.21
CA GLY A 105 -9.07 9.45 19.25
C GLY A 105 -8.08 8.28 19.33
N SER A 106 -8.08 7.53 20.43
CA SER A 106 -7.29 6.31 20.60
C SER A 106 -7.92 5.06 19.99
N ASN A 107 -9.16 5.11 19.51
CA ASN A 107 -9.84 3.95 18.94
C ASN A 107 -9.38 3.72 17.48
N PRO A 108 -8.68 2.61 17.17
CA PRO A 108 -8.21 2.33 15.81
C PRO A 108 -9.33 1.86 14.87
N ALA A 109 -10.52 1.52 15.38
CA ALA A 109 -11.58 0.89 14.59
C ALA A 109 -12.10 1.74 13.41
N PRO A 110 -12.37 3.06 13.55
CA PRO A 110 -12.81 3.88 12.42
C PRO A 110 -11.75 3.96 11.32
N GLN A 111 -10.47 4.09 11.72
CA GLN A 111 -9.35 4.13 10.77
C GLN A 111 -9.20 2.79 10.03
N ALA A 112 -9.31 1.67 10.75
CA ALA A 112 -9.27 0.34 10.15
C ALA A 112 -10.41 0.13 9.13
N ALA A 113 -11.63 0.58 9.44
CA ALA A 113 -12.76 0.48 8.53
C ALA A 113 -12.52 1.24 7.21
N VAL A 114 -11.97 2.45 7.28
CA VAL A 114 -11.61 3.26 6.09
C VAL A 114 -10.58 2.53 5.23
N TRP A 115 -9.53 1.98 5.84
CA TRP A 115 -8.51 1.24 5.11
C TRP A 115 -9.05 -0.05 4.48
N VAL A 116 -9.89 -0.82 5.19
CA VAL A 116 -10.55 -2.01 4.62
C VAL A 116 -11.37 -1.64 3.38
N ALA A 117 -12.16 -0.57 3.45
CA ALA A 117 -12.94 -0.10 2.31
C ALA A 117 -12.03 0.37 1.16
N ALA A 118 -10.91 1.03 1.47
CA ALA A 118 -9.93 1.48 0.49
C ALA A 118 -9.24 0.30 -0.23
N TYR A 119 -8.76 -0.71 0.50
CA TYR A 119 -8.16 -1.91 -0.09
C TYR A 119 -9.14 -2.67 -0.97
N LEU A 120 -10.40 -2.81 -0.52
CA LEU A 120 -11.45 -3.44 -1.32
C LEU A 120 -11.69 -2.67 -2.62
N THR A 121 -11.77 -1.34 -2.54
CA THR A 121 -11.98 -0.47 -3.70
C THR A 121 -10.81 -0.57 -4.68
N ALA A 122 -9.57 -0.47 -4.18
CA ALA A 122 -8.36 -0.59 -5.00
C ALA A 122 -8.27 -1.97 -5.68
N TYR A 123 -8.57 -3.04 -4.95
CA TYR A 123 -8.60 -4.39 -5.52
C TYR A 123 -9.66 -4.52 -6.63
N ILE A 124 -10.87 -3.99 -6.41
CA ILE A 124 -11.94 -4.04 -7.43
C ILE A 124 -11.57 -3.22 -8.66
N VAL A 125 -11.05 -2.01 -8.49
CA VAL A 125 -10.73 -1.10 -9.60
C VAL A 125 -9.54 -1.59 -10.42
N VAL A 126 -8.45 -1.99 -9.76
CA VAL A 126 -7.18 -2.29 -10.43
C VAL A 126 -7.05 -3.77 -10.76
N CYS A 127 -7.31 -4.66 -9.81
CA CYS A 127 -7.12 -6.10 -10.02
C CYS A 127 -8.29 -6.74 -10.76
N LYS A 128 -9.53 -6.36 -10.42
CA LYS A 128 -10.73 -6.98 -11.02
C LYS A 128 -11.19 -6.29 -12.31
N SER A 129 -11.11 -4.96 -12.39
CA SER A 129 -11.62 -4.22 -13.57
C SER A 129 -10.62 -4.17 -14.73
N GLN A 130 -9.34 -4.51 -14.52
CA GLN A 130 -8.24 -4.34 -15.49
C GLN A 130 -8.23 -2.94 -16.16
N ARG A 131 -8.78 -1.92 -15.51
CA ARG A 131 -8.81 -0.55 -16.05
C ARG A 131 -7.49 0.11 -15.72
N SER A 132 -6.60 0.17 -16.72
CA SER A 132 -5.44 1.05 -16.75
C SER A 132 -5.90 2.50 -16.60
N VAL A 133 -5.65 3.11 -15.45
CA VAL A 133 -5.92 4.53 -15.14
C VAL A 133 -4.94 5.44 -15.87
N PHE A 134 -3.70 4.99 -16.05
CA PHE A 134 -2.71 5.65 -16.89
C PHE A 134 -2.70 4.95 -18.25
N ARG A 135 -3.44 5.48 -19.22
CA ARG A 135 -3.47 4.99 -20.59
C ARG A 135 -2.79 5.97 -21.52
#